data_AF-A0A8J3E9P4-F1
#
_entry.id   AF-A0A8J3E9P4-F1
#
_cell.length_a   1.000
_cell.length_b   1.000
_cell.length_c   1.000
_cell.angle_alpha   90.00
_cell.angle_beta   90.00
_cell.angle_gamma   90.00
#
_symmetry.space_group_name_H-M   'P 1'
#
loop_
_entity.id
_entity.type
_entity.pdbx_description
1 polymer ?
#
loop_
_entity_poly.entity_id
_entity_poly.type
_entity_poly.pdbx_seq_one_letter_code
_entity_poly.pdbx_strand_id
1 'polypeptide(L)'
;MKHKQSCATYPHFLRFSALLFALSAITVNAYAQAKNSEQAYAIDSSHHYYQSLQAQDYLHTQIQQQALENQVMQQKITNHKLQRQLAAASKSKGVLNTTSARYGHSELSVSEISHVGDIWEAVIWFQAKKYELSVGQLVGERYKVESIHVDSVTFADLANDARTFSVDIS
;
A
#
# COMPACT_ATOMS: atom_id res chain seq x y z
N MET A 1 -99.33 -14.84 -40.76
CA MET A 1 -98.33 -15.59 -39.97
C MET A 1 -97.03 -14.79 -39.98
N LYS A 2 -96.58 -14.26 -38.85
CA LYS A 2 -95.34 -13.45 -38.76
C LYS A 2 -94.35 -14.18 -37.85
N HIS A 3 -93.25 -14.64 -38.43
CA HIS A 3 -92.12 -15.24 -37.70
C HIS A 3 -91.39 -14.13 -36.95
N LYS A 4 -91.42 -14.15 -35.61
CA LYS A 4 -90.53 -13.30 -34.79
C LYS A 4 -89.18 -14.02 -34.71
N GLN A 5 -88.21 -13.55 -35.47
CA GLN A 5 -86.82 -13.99 -35.34
C GLN A 5 -86.24 -13.43 -34.02
N SER A 6 -85.70 -14.34 -33.21
CA SER A 6 -85.19 -14.06 -31.87
C SER A 6 -83.85 -13.32 -31.94
N CYS A 7 -83.78 -12.11 -31.40
CA CYS A 7 -82.58 -11.27 -31.27
C CYS A 7 -81.62 -11.71 -30.14
N ALA A 8 -81.64 -12.98 -29.73
CA ALA A 8 -80.90 -13.45 -28.56
C ALA A 8 -79.43 -13.81 -28.81
N THR A 9 -78.97 -13.88 -30.07
CA THR A 9 -77.61 -14.34 -30.42
C THR A 9 -76.55 -13.23 -30.49
N TYR A 10 -76.94 -11.98 -30.75
CA TYR A 10 -76.02 -10.84 -30.90
C TYR A 10 -75.19 -10.46 -29.65
N PRO A 11 -75.73 -10.46 -28.41
CA PRO A 11 -74.95 -10.03 -27.24
C PRO A 11 -73.84 -11.04 -26.87
N HIS A 12 -74.00 -12.31 -27.21
CA HIS A 12 -72.99 -13.34 -26.96
C HIS A 12 -71.79 -13.23 -27.90
N PHE A 13 -72.03 -12.93 -29.18
CA PHE A 13 -70.96 -12.64 -30.13
C PHE A 13 -70.15 -11.40 -29.72
N LEU A 14 -70.82 -10.31 -29.34
CA LEU A 14 -70.15 -9.09 -28.88
C LEU A 14 -69.27 -9.32 -27.64
N ARG A 15 -69.74 -10.13 -26.68
CA ARG A 15 -68.96 -10.48 -25.48
C ARG A 15 -67.74 -11.35 -25.81
N PHE A 16 -67.89 -12.30 -26.73
CA PHE A 16 -66.79 -13.16 -27.16
C PHE A 16 -65.73 -12.37 -27.95
N SER A 17 -66.16 -11.46 -28.83
CA SER A 17 -65.26 -10.55 -29.55
C SER A 17 -64.49 -9.62 -28.60
N ALA A 18 -65.16 -9.09 -27.57
CA ALA A 18 -64.51 -8.26 -26.56
C ALA A 18 -63.49 -9.05 -25.72
N LEU A 19 -63.80 -10.31 -25.38
CA LEU A 19 -62.88 -11.19 -24.67
C LEU A 19 -61.63 -11.49 -25.51
N LEU A 20 -61.80 -11.82 -26.80
CA LEU A 20 -60.69 -12.09 -27.70
C LEU A 20 -59.83 -10.85 -27.96
N PHE A 21 -60.44 -9.66 -28.05
CA PHE A 21 -59.72 -8.40 -28.20
C PHE A 21 -58.93 -8.03 -26.93
N ALA A 22 -59.53 -8.26 -25.75
CA ALA A 22 -58.81 -8.08 -24.49
C ALA A 22 -57.62 -9.05 -24.38
N LEU A 23 -57.79 -10.30 -24.81
CA LEU A 23 -56.73 -11.31 -24.77
C LEU A 23 -55.59 -11.00 -25.74
N SER A 24 -55.90 -10.51 -26.95
CA SER A 24 -54.88 -10.08 -27.92
C SER A 24 -54.14 -8.82 -27.44
N ALA A 25 -54.83 -7.87 -26.82
CA ALA A 25 -54.19 -6.68 -26.26
C ALA A 25 -53.23 -7.02 -25.10
N ILE A 26 -53.60 -7.96 -24.22
CA ILE A 26 -52.76 -8.42 -23.11
C ILE A 26 -51.51 -9.14 -23.63
N THR A 27 -51.67 -10.03 -24.62
CA THR A 27 -50.55 -10.79 -25.19
C THR A 27 -49.56 -9.89 -25.96
N VAL A 28 -50.05 -8.88 -26.68
CA VAL A 28 -49.18 -7.90 -27.35
C VAL A 28 -48.42 -7.03 -26.34
N ASN A 29 -49.08 -6.56 -25.28
CA ASN A 29 -48.41 -5.77 -24.24
C ASN A 29 -47.40 -6.59 -23.45
N ALA A 30 -47.71 -7.86 -23.14
CA ALA A 30 -46.76 -8.75 -22.48
C ALA A 30 -45.53 -9.04 -23.36
N TYR A 31 -45.74 -9.27 -24.66
CA TYR A 31 -44.64 -9.50 -25.61
C TYR A 31 -43.78 -8.25 -25.84
N ALA A 32 -44.42 -7.07 -25.92
CA ALA A 32 -43.70 -5.79 -26.02
C ALA A 32 -42.89 -5.49 -24.75
N GLN A 33 -43.45 -5.77 -23.56
CA GLN A 33 -42.73 -5.64 -22.29
C GLN A 33 -41.55 -6.62 -22.20
N ALA A 34 -41.73 -7.88 -22.62
CA ALA A 34 -40.66 -8.86 -22.66
C ALA A 34 -39.50 -8.42 -23.57
N LYS A 35 -39.79 -7.97 -24.80
CA LYS A 35 -38.76 -7.45 -25.72
C LYS A 35 -38.01 -6.23 -25.17
N ASN A 36 -38.73 -5.30 -24.55
CA ASN A 36 -38.10 -4.12 -23.95
C ASN A 36 -37.21 -4.51 -22.75
N SER A 37 -37.58 -5.53 -21.98
CA SER A 37 -36.76 -6.04 -20.87
C SER A 37 -35.49 -6.75 -21.34
N GLU A 38 -35.57 -7.52 -22.44
CA GLU A 38 -34.39 -8.17 -23.05
C GLU A 38 -33.42 -7.14 -23.65
N GLN A 39 -33.94 -6.12 -24.33
CA GLN A 39 -33.11 -5.02 -24.84
C GLN A 39 -32.50 -4.19 -23.69
N ALA A 40 -33.25 -3.90 -22.63
CA ALA A 40 -32.72 -3.22 -21.45
C ALA A 40 -31.58 -4.02 -20.80
N TYR A 41 -31.73 -5.35 -20.66
CA TYR A 41 -30.71 -6.23 -20.09
C TYR A 41 -29.45 -6.32 -20.98
N ALA A 42 -29.61 -6.36 -22.31
CA ALA A 42 -28.48 -6.35 -23.24
C ALA A 42 -27.72 -5.00 -23.23
N ILE A 43 -28.41 -3.87 -23.03
CA ILE A 43 -27.78 -2.56 -22.92
C ILE A 43 -27.02 -2.43 -21.59
N ASP A 44 -27.63 -2.85 -20.48
CA ASP A 44 -27.04 -2.75 -19.14
C ASP A 44 -25.75 -3.59 -19.03
N SER A 45 -25.77 -4.81 -19.56
CA SER A 45 -24.59 -5.68 -19.62
C SER A 45 -23.44 -5.11 -20.46
N SER A 46 -23.73 -4.42 -21.57
CA SER A 46 -22.71 -3.75 -22.37
C SER A 46 -22.08 -2.56 -21.62
N HIS A 47 -22.88 -1.80 -20.87
CA HIS A 47 -22.41 -0.65 -20.11
C HIS A 47 -21.46 -1.05 -18.98
N HIS A 48 -21.75 -2.16 -18.29
CA HIS A 48 -20.87 -2.71 -17.26
C HIS A 48 -19.55 -3.26 -17.81
N TYR A 49 -19.55 -3.83 -19.01
CA TYR A 49 -18.33 -4.34 -19.65
C TYR A 49 -17.36 -3.20 -20.03
N TYR A 50 -17.85 -2.09 -20.59
CA TYR A 50 -16.97 -0.96 -20.92
C TYR A 50 -16.47 -0.22 -19.67
N GLN A 51 -17.28 -0.16 -18.61
CA GLN A 51 -16.87 0.46 -17.34
C GLN A 51 -15.76 -0.33 -16.64
N SER A 52 -15.79 -1.67 -16.71
CA SER A 52 -14.74 -2.51 -16.13
C SER A 52 -13.41 -2.41 -16.90
N LEU A 53 -13.46 -2.32 -18.24
CA LEU A 53 -12.27 -2.07 -19.06
C LEU A 53 -11.62 -0.72 -18.74
N GLN A 54 -12.41 0.35 -18.62
CA GLN A 54 -11.88 1.67 -18.23
C GLN A 54 -11.26 1.68 -16.83
N ALA A 55 -11.84 0.95 -15.88
CA ALA A 55 -11.28 0.81 -14.54
C ALA A 55 -9.95 0.03 -14.56
N GLN A 56 -9.82 -0.98 -15.42
CA GLN A 56 -8.60 -1.76 -15.56
C GLN A 56 -7.46 -0.94 -16.18
N ASP A 57 -7.74 -0.14 -17.21
CA ASP A 57 -6.75 0.77 -17.83
C ASP A 57 -6.29 1.86 -16.85
N TYR A 58 -7.22 2.40 -16.05
CA TYR A 58 -6.89 3.37 -15.00
C TYR A 58 -6.00 2.76 -13.91
N LEU A 59 -6.28 1.52 -13.50
CA LEU A 59 -5.46 0.82 -12.51
C LEU A 59 -4.07 0.50 -13.07
N HIS A 60 -3.99 0.11 -14.34
CA HIS A 60 -2.72 -0.18 -15.02
C HIS A 60 -1.83 1.07 -15.13
N THR A 61 -2.41 2.21 -15.50
CA THR A 61 -1.68 3.48 -15.59
C THR A 61 -1.17 3.95 -14.23
N GLN A 62 -1.95 3.81 -13.15
CA GLN A 62 -1.46 4.10 -11.80
C GLN A 62 -0.29 3.20 -11.39
N ILE A 63 -0.37 1.89 -11.67
CA ILE A 63 0.72 0.95 -11.35
C ILE A 63 1.99 1.31 -12.11
N GLN A 64 1.90 1.64 -13.40
CA GLN A 64 3.06 2.07 -14.19
C GLN A 64 3.66 3.38 -13.66
N GLN A 65 2.82 4.35 -13.29
CA GLN A 65 3.29 5.62 -12.75
C GLN A 65 4.01 5.42 -11.41
N GLN A 66 3.45 4.59 -10.52
CA GLN A 66 4.07 4.26 -9.25
C GLN A 66 5.40 3.50 -9.43
N ALA A 67 5.47 2.58 -10.40
CA ALA A 67 6.71 1.88 -10.73
C ALA A 67 7.81 2.84 -11.22
N LEU A 68 7.45 3.83 -12.04
CA LEU A 68 8.39 4.85 -12.52
C LEU A 68 8.89 5.74 -11.37
N GLU A 69 8.00 6.20 -10.49
CA GLU A 69 8.35 7.00 -9.32
C GLU A 69 9.31 6.23 -8.38
N ASN A 70 9.03 4.94 -8.15
CA ASN A 70 9.90 4.07 -7.39
C ASN A 70 11.29 3.91 -8.04
N GLN A 71 11.36 3.78 -9.37
CA GLN A 71 12.63 3.68 -10.09
C GLN A 71 13.46 4.97 -9.96
N VAL A 72 12.82 6.13 -10.14
CA VAL A 72 13.48 7.44 -9.96
C VAL A 72 13.97 7.63 -8.52
N MET A 73 13.18 7.21 -7.54
CA MET A 73 13.55 7.28 -6.13
C MET A 73 14.78 6.39 -5.83
N GLN A 74 14.79 5.14 -6.32
CA GLN A 74 15.94 4.24 -6.14
C GLN A 74 17.23 4.79 -6.76
N GLN A 75 17.14 5.43 -7.94
CA GLN A 75 18.29 6.10 -8.55
C GLN A 75 18.81 7.26 -7.70
N LYS A 76 17.92 8.09 -7.13
CA LYS A 76 18.32 9.17 -6.22
C LYS A 76 19.04 8.64 -4.98
N ILE A 77 18.51 7.58 -4.36
CA ILE A 77 19.14 6.93 -3.19
C ILE A 77 20.55 6.44 -3.55
N THR A 78 20.69 5.79 -4.70
CA THR A 78 21.97 5.26 -5.16
C THR A 78 23.00 6.36 -5.39
N ASN A 79 22.61 7.43 -6.09
CA ASN A 79 23.47 8.60 -6.31
C ASN A 79 23.90 9.26 -4.99
N HIS A 80 22.97 9.39 -4.04
CA HIS A 80 23.29 9.99 -2.75
C HIS A 80 24.23 9.11 -1.90
N LYS A 81 24.09 7.78 -1.96
CA LYS A 81 25.05 6.85 -1.35
C LYS A 81 26.45 6.97 -1.97
N LEU A 82 26.53 7.06 -3.30
CA LEU A 82 27.80 7.27 -4.01
C LEU A 82 28.45 8.60 -3.61
N GLN A 83 27.68 9.69 -3.51
CA GLN A 83 28.20 10.98 -3.03
C GLN A 83 28.77 10.90 -1.61
N ARG A 84 28.09 10.20 -0.69
CA ARG A 84 28.61 9.98 0.67
C ARG A 84 29.90 9.17 0.69
N GLN A 85 30.00 8.13 -0.13
CA GLN A 85 31.22 7.33 -0.26
C GLN A 85 32.38 8.14 -0.84
N LEU A 86 32.13 8.95 -1.87
CA LEU A 86 33.13 9.85 -2.45
C LEU A 86 33.58 10.93 -1.45
N ALA A 87 32.66 11.50 -0.67
CA ALA A 87 33.00 12.44 0.39
C ALA A 87 33.85 11.78 1.50
N ALA A 88 33.51 10.57 1.93
CA ALA A 88 34.31 9.81 2.89
C ALA A 88 35.71 9.44 2.34
N ALA A 89 35.79 9.03 1.06
CA ALA A 89 37.06 8.75 0.40
C ALA A 89 37.92 10.02 0.22
N SER A 90 37.30 11.19 0.02
CA SER A 90 38.01 12.48 -0.07
C SER A 90 38.56 12.96 1.28
N LYS A 91 37.95 12.55 2.41
CA LYS A 91 38.41 12.88 3.77
C LYS A 91 39.53 11.96 4.29
N SER A 92 39.81 10.82 3.66
CA SER A 92 40.76 9.82 4.19
C SER A 92 42.26 10.10 3.94
N LYS A 93 42.63 11.28 3.42
CA LYS A 93 44.04 11.70 3.30
C LYS A 93 44.54 12.64 4.41
N GLY A 94 43.68 13.02 5.35
CA GLY A 94 44.05 13.86 6.49
C GLY A 94 44.05 13.09 7.80
N VAL A 95 45.24 12.70 8.26
CA VAL A 95 45.69 12.64 9.67
C VAL A 95 44.63 12.30 10.72
N LEU A 96 44.78 11.18 11.43
CA LEU A 96 44.41 11.13 12.85
C LEU A 96 45.35 10.21 13.64
N ASN A 97 46.35 10.87 14.20
CA ASN A 97 47.19 10.40 15.27
C ASN A 97 46.52 10.89 16.58
N THR A 98 45.93 10.01 17.38
CA THR A 98 45.74 10.25 18.82
C THR A 98 45.67 8.94 19.58
N THR A 99 46.67 8.76 20.42
CA THR A 99 46.83 7.68 21.39
C THR A 99 46.15 8.04 22.71
N SER A 100 45.57 7.01 23.36
CA SER A 100 45.34 6.86 24.81
C SER A 100 44.05 7.50 25.39
N ALA A 101 43.29 6.91 26.32
CA ALA A 101 43.49 5.67 27.11
C ALA A 101 42.19 5.26 27.87
N ARG A 102 42.17 3.98 28.30
CA ARG A 102 41.54 3.45 29.55
C ARG A 102 40.02 3.20 29.59
N TYR A 103 39.58 2.07 29.03
CA TYR A 103 39.11 0.84 29.70
C TYR A 103 38.74 -0.15 28.58
N GLY A 104 38.79 -1.46 28.83
CA GLY A 104 38.84 -2.53 27.81
C GLY A 104 37.58 -2.76 26.94
N HIS A 105 37.07 -1.71 26.27
CA HIS A 105 35.96 -1.76 25.32
C HIS A 105 36.41 -1.38 23.90
N SER A 106 37.65 -1.74 23.52
CA SER A 106 38.31 -1.34 22.26
C SER A 106 37.61 -1.78 20.97
N GLU A 107 36.49 -2.49 21.07
CA GLU A 107 35.73 -2.99 19.92
C GLU A 107 34.47 -2.19 19.64
N LEU A 108 33.99 -1.35 20.57
CA LEU A 108 32.71 -0.66 20.45
C LEU A 108 32.92 0.84 20.18
N SER A 109 32.43 1.32 19.04
CA SER A 109 32.50 2.75 18.69
C SER A 109 31.17 3.25 18.13
N VAL A 110 30.85 4.51 18.44
CA VAL A 110 29.65 5.19 17.93
C VAL A 110 30.11 6.14 16.82
N SER A 111 29.61 5.94 15.61
CA SER A 111 30.02 6.75 14.44
C SER A 111 29.01 7.81 14.02
N GLU A 112 27.74 7.62 14.35
CA GLU A 112 26.67 8.54 13.98
C GLU A 112 25.52 8.41 14.97
N ILE A 113 24.88 9.52 15.29
CA ILE A 113 23.65 9.57 16.08
C ILE A 113 22.65 10.38 15.27
N SER A 114 21.49 9.80 15.03
CA SER A 114 20.40 10.41 14.28
C SER A 114 19.13 10.45 15.12
N HIS A 115 18.33 11.47 14.88
CA HIS A 115 17.02 11.64 15.48
C HIS A 115 15.96 11.63 14.37
N VAL A 116 15.09 10.61 14.37
CA VAL A 116 14.05 10.41 13.36
C VAL A 116 12.69 10.45 14.06
N GLY A 117 11.99 11.57 13.93
CA GLY A 117 10.73 11.80 14.65
C GLY A 117 10.98 11.96 16.15
N ASP A 118 10.49 11.01 16.95
CA ASP A 118 10.69 10.93 18.41
C ASP A 118 11.68 9.82 18.82
N ILE A 119 12.33 9.17 17.84
CA ILE A 119 13.21 8.02 18.06
C ILE A 119 14.67 8.44 17.83
N TRP A 120 15.50 8.15 18.82
CA TRP A 120 16.95 8.22 18.69
C TRP A 120 17.51 6.91 18.15
N GLU A 121 18.38 7.01 17.16
CA GLU A 121 19.09 5.90 16.55
C GLU A 121 20.59 6.20 16.55
N ALA A 122 21.40 5.17 16.77
CA ALA A 122 22.84 5.26 16.74
C ALA A 122 23.44 4.22 15.81
N VAL A 123 24.45 4.64 15.05
CA VAL A 123 25.29 3.76 14.25
C VAL A 123 26.48 3.33 15.10
N ILE A 124 26.53 2.05 15.42
CA ILE A 124 27.52 1.46 16.31
C ILE A 124 28.35 0.44 15.53
N TRP A 125 29.66 0.54 15.63
CA TRP A 125 30.57 -0.48 15.15
C TRP A 125 31.00 -1.38 16.30
N PHE A 126 30.84 -2.69 16.10
CA PHE A 126 31.29 -3.71 17.03
C PHE A 126 31.87 -4.91 16.28
N GLN A 127 33.11 -5.29 16.58
CA GLN A 127 33.80 -6.41 15.91
C GLN A 127 33.78 -6.33 14.37
N ALA A 128 34.05 -5.13 13.84
CA ALA A 128 33.99 -4.82 12.40
C ALA A 128 32.61 -5.03 11.73
N LYS A 129 31.54 -5.17 12.52
CA LYS A 129 30.16 -5.15 12.04
C LYS A 129 29.50 -3.83 12.40
N LYS A 130 28.71 -3.32 11.47
CA LYS A 130 27.89 -2.12 11.64
C LYS A 130 26.52 -2.51 12.17
N TYR A 131 26.04 -1.80 13.18
CA TYR A 131 24.71 -1.91 13.76
C TYR A 131 24.03 -0.54 13.71
N GLU A 132 22.76 -0.49 13.34
CA GLU A 132 21.92 0.70 13.40
C GLU A 132 20.84 0.39 14.43
N LEU A 133 20.97 0.98 15.62
CA LEU A 133 20.19 0.55 16.79
C LEU A 133 19.48 1.71 17.48
N SER A 134 18.29 1.41 17.99
CA SER A 134 17.53 2.28 18.89
C SER A 134 17.68 1.82 20.35
N VAL A 135 17.17 2.65 21.26
CA VAL A 135 17.10 2.30 22.69
C VAL A 135 16.38 0.97 22.91
N GLY A 136 16.97 0.11 23.75
CA GLY A 136 16.47 -1.22 24.09
C GLY A 136 17.05 -2.36 23.25
N GLN A 137 17.70 -2.07 22.12
CA GLN A 137 18.23 -3.09 21.22
C GLN A 137 19.64 -3.56 21.61
N LEU A 138 20.03 -4.73 21.09
CA LEU A 138 21.30 -5.38 21.42
C LEU A 138 22.36 -5.15 20.34
N VAL A 139 23.58 -4.83 20.77
CA VAL A 139 24.81 -4.91 19.97
C VAL A 139 25.44 -6.28 20.21
N GLY A 140 25.34 -7.15 19.20
CA GLY A 140 25.71 -8.56 19.36
C GLY A 140 24.83 -9.25 20.41
N GLU A 141 25.43 -10.04 21.29
CA GLU A 141 24.73 -10.75 22.38
C GLU A 141 25.05 -10.20 23.78
N ARG A 142 25.90 -9.16 23.85
CA ARG A 142 26.50 -8.72 25.12
C ARG A 142 26.03 -7.35 25.60
N TYR A 143 25.86 -6.40 24.69
CA TYR A 143 25.58 -5.02 25.07
C TYR A 143 24.17 -4.62 24.66
N LYS A 144 23.44 -3.98 25.58
CA LYS A 144 22.11 -3.43 25.31
C LYS A 144 22.17 -1.90 25.33
N VAL A 145 21.56 -1.25 24.35
CA VAL A 145 21.43 0.21 24.32
C VAL A 145 20.42 0.64 25.39
N GLU A 146 20.85 1.41 26.38
CA GLU A 146 19.99 1.91 27.47
C GLU A 146 19.52 3.35 27.22
N SER A 147 20.39 4.20 26.68
CA SER A 147 20.00 5.55 26.26
C SER A 147 20.88 6.04 25.11
N ILE A 148 20.32 6.94 24.30
CA ILE A 148 21.04 7.65 23.25
C ILE A 148 20.85 9.15 23.51
N HIS A 149 21.97 9.86 23.57
CA HIS A 149 22.06 11.31 23.67
C HIS A 149 22.73 11.86 22.42
N VAL A 150 22.67 13.17 22.21
CA VAL A 150 23.22 13.82 21.01
C VAL A 150 24.72 13.54 20.81
N ASP A 151 25.47 13.37 21.90
CA ASP A 151 26.93 13.21 21.86
C ASP A 151 27.41 11.82 22.33
N SER A 152 26.52 10.97 22.85
CA SER A 152 26.93 9.70 23.46
C SER A 152 25.82 8.65 23.51
N VAL A 153 26.21 7.39 23.64
CA VAL A 153 25.30 6.25 23.81
C VAL A 153 25.66 5.49 25.08
N THR A 154 24.67 5.23 25.93
CA THR A 154 24.84 4.42 27.14
C THR A 154 24.47 2.98 26.85
N PHE A 155 25.34 2.05 27.21
CA PHE A 155 25.18 0.62 27.07
C PHE A 155 25.14 -0.07 28.43
N ALA A 156 24.33 -1.11 28.57
CA ALA A 156 24.43 -2.08 29.65
C ALA A 156 25.21 -3.32 29.18
N ASP A 157 26.26 -3.71 29.90
CA ASP A 157 27.01 -4.95 29.66
C ASP A 157 26.33 -6.13 30.38
N LEU A 158 25.59 -6.95 29.63
CA LEU A 158 24.85 -8.09 30.16
C LEU A 158 25.77 -9.19 30.71
N ALA A 159 27.05 -9.21 30.31
CA ALA A 159 28.02 -10.17 30.84
C ALA A 159 28.60 -9.76 32.21
N ASN A 160 28.45 -8.50 32.60
CA ASN A 160 29.02 -7.94 33.83
C ASN A 160 27.94 -7.24 34.69
N ASP A 161 26.96 -8.02 35.16
CA ASP A 161 25.88 -7.55 36.04
C ASP A 161 25.08 -6.35 35.51
N ALA A 162 24.95 -6.22 34.19
CA ALA A 162 24.30 -5.09 33.53
C ALA A 162 24.89 -3.72 33.91
N ARG A 163 26.20 -3.66 34.22
CA ARG A 163 26.88 -2.38 34.46
C ARG A 163 26.77 -1.49 33.23
N THR A 164 26.40 -0.24 33.46
CA THR A 164 26.24 0.74 32.41
C THR A 164 27.53 1.51 32.15
N PHE A 165 27.82 1.77 30.88
CA PHE A 165 28.93 2.64 30.46
C PHE A 165 28.51 3.49 29.26
N SER A 166 29.11 4.66 29.12
CA SER A 166 28.85 5.58 28.01
C SER A 166 29.98 5.50 26.99
N VAL A 167 29.63 5.57 25.71
CA VAL A 167 30.57 5.72 24.60
C VAL A 167 30.21 6.99 23.86
N ASP A 168 31.17 7.91 23.76
CA ASP A 168 31.00 9.17 23.05
C ASP A 168 31.17 8.96 21.55
N ILE A 169 30.52 9.83 20.77
CA ILE A 169 30.65 9.82 19.31
C ILE A 169 32.11 10.13 18.90
N SER A 170 32.67 9.32 18.00
CA SER A 170 34.06 9.44 17.51
C SER A 170 34.15 10.07 16.12
#